data_AF-A0A367UH66-F1
#
_entry.id   AF-A0A367UH66-F1
#
_cell.length_a   1.000
_cell.length_b   1.000
_cell.length_c   1.000
_cell.angle_alpha   90.00
_cell.angle_beta   90.00
_cell.angle_gamma   90.00
#
_symmetry.space_group_name_H-M   'P 1'
#
loop_
_entity.id
_entity.type
_entity.pdbx_description
1 polymer ?
#
loop_
_entity_poly.entity_id
_entity_poly.type
_entity_poly.pdbx_seq_one_letter_code
_entity_poly.pdbx_strand_id
1 'polypeptide(L)'
;MDITSELIQKYTSGLCYPMAIALHTITGWPIQTVSVRSKSRSGVAHSWVKSPDGLAFDISGAFIQGAMVDRYAPLNPQLSEGDLKRYKEYRRGMLFSTHRTTAEFLEELQDFYGEPAKFKADYLPFMWEQVEVAKEIALGALQNYFPELPFAPHYATAPNL
;
A
#
# COMPACT_ATOMS: atom_id res chain seq x y z
N MET A 1 -19.44 -0.87 9.11
CA MET A 1 -19.06 0.31 8.31
C MET A 1 -19.08 -0.13 6.86
N ASP A 2 -19.78 0.60 6.00
CA ASP A 2 -19.87 0.23 4.58
C ASP A 2 -18.63 0.74 3.83
N ILE A 3 -17.93 -0.17 3.14
CA ILE A 3 -16.77 0.18 2.31
C ILE A 3 -17.27 0.65 0.94
N THR A 4 -17.22 1.96 0.70
CA THR A 4 -17.71 2.57 -0.55
C THR A 4 -16.65 2.57 -1.66
N SER A 5 -17.08 2.79 -2.90
CA SER A 5 -16.18 2.89 -4.05
C SER A 5 -15.22 4.09 -3.93
N GLU A 6 -15.67 5.20 -3.34
CA GLU A 6 -14.84 6.38 -3.10
C GLU A 6 -13.73 6.08 -2.09
N LEU A 7 -14.03 5.33 -1.03
CA LEU A 7 -13.02 4.90 -0.06
C LEU A 7 -12.00 3.96 -0.70
N ILE A 8 -12.48 2.99 -1.49
CA ILE A 8 -11.59 2.10 -2.24
C ILE A 8 -10.66 2.93 -3.12
N GLN A 9 -11.19 3.83 -3.95
CA GLN A 9 -10.38 4.67 -4.84
C GLN A 9 -9.35 5.51 -4.07
N LYS A 10 -9.77 6.14 -2.97
CA LYS A 10 -8.91 6.97 -2.10
C LYS A 10 -7.70 6.18 -1.58
N TYR A 11 -7.95 4.98 -1.07
CA TYR A 11 -6.92 4.14 -0.44
C TYR A 11 -6.17 3.22 -1.41
N THR A 12 -6.62 3.06 -2.66
CA THR A 12 -5.85 2.34 -3.70
C THR A 12 -4.99 3.24 -4.59
N SER A 13 -5.25 4.55 -4.60
CA SER A 13 -4.65 5.47 -5.57
C SER A 13 -4.00 6.73 -4.97
N GLY A 14 -4.05 6.91 -3.64
CA GLY A 14 -3.45 8.08 -2.99
C GLY A 14 -3.04 7.87 -1.54
N LEU A 15 -3.77 7.03 -0.79
CA LEU A 15 -3.50 6.75 0.63
C LEU A 15 -3.19 5.28 0.91
N CYS A 16 -2.58 4.58 -0.04
CA CYS A 16 -2.25 3.16 0.14
C CYS A 16 -1.24 2.90 1.27
N TYR A 17 -0.28 3.80 1.52
CA TYR A 17 0.68 3.60 2.62
C TYR A 17 0.02 3.75 3.99
N PRO A 18 -0.77 4.81 4.26
CA PRO A 18 -1.53 4.89 5.50
C PRO A 18 -2.43 3.67 5.75
N MET A 19 -3.11 3.18 4.72
CA MET A 19 -3.94 1.98 4.83
C MET A 19 -3.12 0.72 5.14
N ALA A 20 -2.00 0.50 4.45
CA ALA A 20 -1.14 -0.64 4.68
C ALA A 20 -0.54 -0.63 6.11
N ILE A 21 -0.12 0.54 6.61
CA ILE A 21 0.35 0.70 7.99
C ILE A 21 -0.77 0.43 8.99
N ALA A 22 -1.99 0.94 8.74
CA ALA A 22 -3.13 0.71 9.62
C ALA A 22 -3.49 -0.79 9.69
N LEU A 23 -3.56 -1.47 8.54
CA LEU A 23 -3.79 -2.91 8.45
C LEU A 23 -2.69 -3.69 9.17
N HIS A 24 -1.42 -3.35 8.94
CA HIS A 24 -0.28 -3.96 9.62
C HIS A 24 -0.35 -3.79 11.14
N THR A 25 -0.71 -2.60 11.61
CA THR A 25 -0.84 -2.29 13.04
C THR A 25 -1.92 -3.12 13.71
N ILE A 26 -3.06 -3.33 13.03
CA ILE A 26 -4.19 -4.10 13.58
C ILE A 26 -3.89 -5.60 13.57
N THR A 27 -3.23 -6.10 12.52
CA THR A 27 -3.16 -7.54 12.24
C THR A 27 -1.80 -8.17 12.54
N GLY A 28 -0.74 -7.36 12.62
CA GLY A 28 0.66 -7.82 12.60
C GLY A 28 1.10 -8.39 11.25
N TRP A 29 0.25 -8.38 10.21
CA TRP A 29 0.56 -8.95 8.91
C TRP A 29 1.60 -8.10 8.18
N PRO A 30 2.60 -8.70 7.51
CA PRO A 30 3.66 -7.94 6.86
C PRO A 30 3.11 -7.06 5.74
N ILE A 31 3.64 -5.84 5.65
CA ILE A 31 3.37 -4.92 4.55
C ILE A 31 4.09 -5.45 3.31
N GLN A 32 3.40 -5.45 2.18
CA GLN A 32 3.99 -5.70 0.88
C GLN A 32 3.82 -4.48 0.00
N THR A 33 4.83 -4.25 -0.83
CA THR A 33 4.86 -3.09 -1.72
C THR A 33 5.24 -3.55 -3.12
N VAL A 34 4.60 -2.96 -4.14
CA VAL A 34 5.12 -2.95 -5.50
C VAL A 34 5.64 -1.57 -5.80
N SER A 35 6.95 -1.48 -6.03
CA SER A 35 7.60 -0.25 -6.45
C SER A 35 8.08 -0.36 -7.88
N VAL A 36 8.27 0.77 -8.54
CA VAL A 36 8.88 0.85 -9.86
C VAL A 36 10.15 1.66 -9.77
N ARG A 37 11.23 1.13 -10.34
CA ARG A 37 12.47 1.85 -10.58
C ARG A 37 12.73 1.87 -12.08
N SER A 38 12.47 3.01 -12.72
CA SER A 38 12.68 3.19 -14.16
C SER A 38 13.22 4.59 -14.46
N LYS A 39 13.83 4.78 -15.64
CA LYS A 39 14.30 6.10 -16.08
C LYS A 39 13.16 7.13 -16.19
N SER A 40 11.95 6.69 -16.53
CA SER A 40 10.79 7.54 -16.73
C SER A 40 10.00 7.82 -15.46
N ARG A 41 10.05 6.90 -14.47
CA ARG A 41 9.28 6.99 -13.23
C ARG A 41 9.89 6.07 -12.19
N SER A 42 10.23 6.63 -11.03
CA SER A 42 10.56 5.87 -9.84
C SER A 42 9.56 6.23 -8.75
N GLY A 43 9.07 5.24 -8.02
CA GLY A 43 8.09 5.44 -6.95
C GLY A 43 7.42 4.14 -6.55
N VAL A 44 6.71 4.18 -5.44
CA VAL A 44 5.82 3.09 -5.05
C VAL A 44 4.53 3.16 -5.86
N ALA A 45 4.11 2.03 -6.42
CA ALA A 45 2.87 1.91 -7.17
C ALA A 45 1.70 1.57 -6.23
N HIS A 46 1.90 0.66 -5.27
CA HIS A 46 0.91 0.31 -4.25
C HIS A 46 1.54 -0.39 -3.05
N SER A 47 0.89 -0.30 -1.90
CA SER A 47 1.22 -1.06 -0.69
C SER A 47 -0.05 -1.68 -0.08
N TRP A 48 0.09 -2.90 0.44
CA TRP A 48 -0.97 -3.71 1.04
C TRP A 48 -0.38 -4.60 2.16
N VAL A 49 -1.18 -5.48 2.78
CA VAL A 49 -0.67 -6.48 3.74
C VAL A 49 -0.83 -7.90 3.21
N LYS A 50 0.06 -8.82 3.64
CA LYS A 50 -0.05 -10.24 3.30
C LYS A 50 -0.60 -11.04 4.47
N SER A 51 -1.77 -11.63 4.31
CA SER A 51 -2.38 -12.49 5.32
C SER A 51 -1.59 -13.79 5.52
N PRO A 52 -1.78 -14.51 6.65
CA PRO A 52 -1.05 -15.74 6.96
C PRO A 52 -1.24 -16.87 5.94
N ASP A 53 -2.39 -16.91 5.27
CA ASP A 53 -2.69 -17.85 4.17
C ASP A 53 -1.99 -17.48 2.85
N GLY A 54 -1.31 -16.33 2.82
CA GLY A 54 -0.51 -15.86 1.70
C GLY A 54 -1.25 -14.95 0.73
N LEU A 55 -2.52 -14.62 0.97
CA LEU A 55 -3.26 -13.65 0.15
C LEU A 55 -2.76 -12.22 0.40
N ALA A 56 -2.87 -11.39 -0.63
CA ALA A 56 -2.71 -9.96 -0.49
C ALA A 56 -4.05 -9.33 -0.08
N PHE A 57 -4.02 -8.33 0.78
CA PHE A 57 -5.22 -7.68 1.29
C PHE A 57 -5.03 -6.17 1.43
N ASP A 58 -5.96 -5.42 0.86
CA ASP A 58 -6.13 -3.98 1.07
C ASP A 58 -7.62 -3.63 1.28
N ILE A 59 -7.98 -2.34 1.22
CA ILE A 59 -9.38 -1.91 1.38
C ILE A 59 -10.34 -2.53 0.35
N SER A 60 -9.85 -2.93 -0.82
CA SER A 60 -10.66 -3.53 -1.88
C SER A 60 -10.92 -5.03 -1.67
N GLY A 61 -10.35 -5.62 -0.62
CA GLY A 61 -10.51 -7.02 -0.27
C GLY A 61 -9.26 -7.85 -0.55
N ALA A 62 -9.44 -9.17 -0.54
CA ALA A 62 -8.37 -10.12 -0.76
C ALA A 62 -8.12 -10.36 -2.26
N PHE A 63 -6.85 -10.46 -2.66
CA PHE A 63 -6.44 -10.72 -4.03
C PHE A 63 -5.14 -11.53 -4.11
N ILE A 64 -4.84 -12.07 -5.29
CA ILE A 64 -3.59 -12.76 -5.58
C ILE A 64 -2.54 -11.72 -5.97
N GLN A 65 -1.39 -11.71 -5.30
CA GLN A 65 -0.30 -10.74 -5.53
C GLN A 65 0.08 -10.60 -7.02
N GLY A 66 0.11 -11.70 -7.78
CA GLY A 66 0.43 -11.69 -9.20
C GLY A 66 -0.50 -10.79 -10.06
N ALA A 67 -1.75 -10.61 -9.64
CA ALA A 67 -2.71 -9.75 -10.33
C ALA A 67 -2.36 -8.25 -10.23
N MET A 68 -1.45 -7.85 -9.32
CA MET A 68 -1.06 -6.45 -9.13
C MET A 68 -0.34 -5.86 -10.34
N VAL A 69 0.47 -6.66 -11.03
CA VAL A 69 1.17 -6.20 -12.24
C VAL A 69 0.15 -5.81 -13.32
N ASP A 70 -0.90 -6.61 -13.47
CA ASP A 70 -1.95 -6.35 -14.45
C ASP A 70 -2.86 -5.19 -14.04
N ARG A 71 -3.11 -5.01 -12.74
CA ARG A 71 -3.88 -3.88 -12.20
C ARG A 71 -3.19 -2.53 -12.40
N TYR A 72 -1.89 -2.44 -12.13
CA TYR A 72 -1.16 -1.16 -12.16
C TYR A 72 -0.42 -0.90 -13.47
N ALA A 73 -0.27 -1.91 -14.31
CA ALA A 73 0.36 -1.76 -15.61
C ALA A 73 -0.34 -2.59 -16.69
N PRO A 74 -1.66 -2.48 -16.93
CA PRO A 74 -2.37 -3.28 -17.93
C PRO A 74 -1.72 -3.24 -19.33
N LEU A 75 -1.44 -4.40 -19.91
CA LEU A 75 -1.05 -4.52 -21.31
C LEU A 75 -2.30 -4.65 -22.18
N ASN A 76 -2.87 -3.53 -22.58
CA ASN A 76 -3.99 -3.50 -23.53
C ASN A 76 -3.44 -3.26 -24.95
N PRO A 77 -3.63 -4.18 -25.91
CA PRO A 77 -3.14 -4.02 -27.29
C PRO A 77 -3.78 -2.84 -28.05
N GLN A 78 -4.85 -2.24 -27.52
CA GLN A 78 -5.50 -1.03 -28.05
C GLN A 78 -4.79 0.26 -27.63
N LEU A 79 -3.80 0.20 -26.72
CA LEU A 79 -2.98 1.35 -26.35
C LEU A 79 -2.12 1.81 -27.53
N SER A 80 -1.77 3.10 -27.54
CA SER A 80 -0.80 3.62 -28.51
C SER A 80 0.55 2.89 -28.38
N GLU A 81 1.33 2.83 -29.46
CA GLU A 81 2.65 2.18 -29.42
C GLU A 81 3.56 2.79 -28.34
N GLY A 82 3.48 4.12 -28.15
CA GLY A 82 4.20 4.83 -27.10
C GLY A 82 3.78 4.41 -25.69
N ASP A 83 2.48 4.26 -25.45
CA ASP A 83 1.96 3.78 -24.17
C ASP A 83 2.31 2.31 -23.93
N LEU A 84 2.16 1.45 -24.92
CA LEU A 84 2.58 0.05 -24.84
C LEU A 84 4.06 -0.08 -24.47
N LYS A 85 4.93 0.71 -25.10
CA LYS A 85 6.36 0.74 -24.77
C LYS A 85 6.58 1.20 -23.33
N ARG A 86 5.93 2.29 -22.91
CA ARG A 86 6.03 2.81 -21.53
C ARG A 86 5.56 1.79 -20.50
N TYR A 87 4.45 1.10 -20.74
CA TYR A 87 3.91 0.08 -19.84
C TYR A 87 4.80 -1.16 -19.76
N LYS A 88 5.40 -1.58 -20.88
CA LYS A 88 6.42 -2.65 -20.88
C LYS A 88 7.65 -2.27 -20.06
N GLU A 89 8.15 -1.05 -20.20
CA GLU A 89 9.27 -0.54 -19.39
C GLU A 89 8.90 -0.43 -17.91
N TYR A 90 7.70 0.08 -17.61
CA TYR A 90 7.18 0.19 -16.25
C TYR A 90 7.06 -1.19 -15.57
N ARG A 91 6.48 -2.19 -16.26
CA ARG A 91 6.42 -3.58 -15.78
C ARG A 91 7.80 -4.18 -15.51
N ARG A 92 8.77 -3.95 -16.39
CA ARG A 92 10.14 -4.47 -16.21
C ARG A 92 10.85 -3.88 -15.00
N GLY A 93 10.46 -2.66 -14.59
CA GLY A 93 10.97 -2.00 -13.40
C GLY A 93 10.21 -2.30 -12.12
N MET A 94 9.14 -3.12 -12.17
CA MET A 94 8.37 -3.48 -10.99
C MET A 94 9.16 -4.43 -10.09
N LEU A 95 9.27 -4.06 -8.83
CA LEU A 95 9.91 -4.83 -7.77
C LEU A 95 8.93 -5.01 -6.63
N PHE A 96 8.89 -6.21 -6.06
CA PHE A 96 8.10 -6.52 -4.88
C PHE A 96 9.00 -6.57 -3.66
N SER A 97 8.59 -5.91 -2.59
CA SER A 97 9.24 -5.94 -1.29
C SER A 97 8.25 -6.38 -0.21
N THR A 98 8.78 -6.78 0.95
CA THR A 98 8.00 -7.22 2.10
C THR A 98 8.66 -6.71 3.37
N HIS A 99 7.87 -6.09 4.24
CA HIS A 99 8.30 -5.43 5.46
C HIS A 99 7.54 -6.04 6.63
N ARG A 100 8.29 -6.51 7.62
CA ARG A 100 7.75 -7.10 8.86
C ARG A 100 7.47 -6.06 9.92
N THR A 101 8.00 -4.85 9.75
CA THR A 101 7.79 -3.73 10.66
C THR A 101 7.46 -2.47 9.88
N THR A 102 6.75 -1.53 10.52
CA THR A 102 6.55 -0.20 9.96
C THR A 102 7.88 0.51 9.69
N ALA A 103 8.90 0.32 10.54
CA ALA A 103 10.21 0.96 10.34
C ALA A 103 10.87 0.55 9.01
N GLU A 104 10.91 -0.76 8.72
CA GLU A 104 11.42 -1.29 7.43
C GLU A 104 10.67 -0.70 6.22
N PHE A 105 9.36 -0.49 6.37
CA PHE A 105 8.55 0.11 5.30
C PHE A 105 8.85 1.61 5.12
N LEU A 106 9.03 2.36 6.21
CA LEU A 106 9.37 3.78 6.16
C LEU A 106 10.77 4.02 5.58
N GLU A 107 11.73 3.12 5.83
CA GLU A 107 13.05 3.16 5.21
C GLU A 107 12.95 3.05 3.68
N GLU A 108 12.15 2.11 3.15
CA GLU A 108 11.94 2.03 1.70
C GLU A 108 11.21 3.27 1.17
N LEU A 109 10.17 3.78 1.86
CA LEU A 109 9.49 4.99 1.41
C LEU A 109 10.45 6.19 1.34
N GLN A 110 11.36 6.34 2.31
CA GLN A 110 12.33 7.42 2.31
C GLN A 110 13.20 7.41 1.03
N ASP A 111 13.57 6.23 0.52
CA ASP A 111 14.32 6.11 -0.74
C ASP A 111 13.60 6.70 -1.96
N PHE A 112 12.27 6.78 -1.93
CA PHE A 112 11.46 7.32 -3.03
C PHE A 112 11.10 8.79 -2.88
N TYR A 113 11.12 9.33 -1.66
CA TYR A 113 10.68 10.70 -1.36
C TYR A 113 11.82 11.73 -1.26
N GLY A 114 13.05 11.33 -1.63
CA GLY A 114 14.16 12.25 -1.86
C GLY A 114 14.89 12.63 -0.59
N GLU A 115 14.83 13.91 -0.20
CA GLU A 115 15.64 14.44 0.89
C GLU A 115 15.17 13.90 2.26
N PRO A 116 16.01 13.13 2.99
CA PRO A 116 15.65 12.51 4.26
C PRO A 116 15.03 13.45 5.29
N ALA A 117 15.53 14.69 5.36
CA ALA A 117 15.05 15.69 6.30
C ALA A 117 13.61 16.11 6.00
N LYS A 118 13.25 16.33 4.73
CA LYS A 118 11.88 16.70 4.31
C LYS A 118 10.91 15.56 4.45
N PHE A 119 11.35 14.33 4.14
CA PHE A 119 10.53 13.15 4.38
C PHE A 119 10.13 13.06 5.86
N LYS A 120 11.09 13.27 6.77
CA LYS A 120 10.83 13.21 8.22
C LYS A 120 10.02 14.40 8.74
N ALA A 121 10.34 15.62 8.32
CA ALA A 121 9.72 16.83 8.86
C ALA A 121 8.33 17.11 8.28
N ASP A 122 8.11 16.83 7.00
CA ASP A 122 6.91 17.27 6.29
C ASP A 122 5.99 16.08 5.98
N TYR A 123 6.55 15.00 5.44
CA TYR A 123 5.75 13.89 4.92
C TYR A 123 5.27 12.94 6.02
N LEU A 124 6.16 12.53 6.94
CA LEU A 124 5.80 11.57 7.99
C LEU A 124 4.67 12.06 8.90
N PRO A 125 4.64 13.31 9.40
CA PRO A 125 3.54 13.79 10.24
C PRO A 125 2.19 13.73 9.52
N PHE A 126 2.13 14.23 8.28
CA PHE A 126 0.93 14.16 7.45
C PHE A 126 0.48 12.71 7.22
N MET A 127 1.43 11.82 6.88
CA MET A 127 1.13 10.41 6.66
C MET A 127 0.57 9.74 7.92
N TRP A 128 1.12 10.05 9.11
CA TRP A 128 0.62 9.51 10.37
C TRP A 128 -0.79 9.98 10.72
N GLU A 129 -1.14 11.23 10.46
CA GLU A 129 -2.53 11.69 10.58
C GLU A 129 -3.47 10.84 9.71
N GLN A 130 -3.05 10.51 8.48
CA GLN A 130 -3.83 9.65 7.60
C GLN A 130 -3.89 8.20 8.10
N VAL A 131 -2.86 7.69 8.79
CA VAL A 131 -2.88 6.35 9.39
C VAL A 131 -3.93 6.28 10.49
N GLU A 132 -4.00 7.28 11.37
CA GLU A 132 -5.01 7.31 12.44
C GLU A 132 -6.43 7.28 11.88
N VAL A 133 -6.70 8.06 10.82
CA VAL A 133 -7.99 8.02 10.12
C VAL A 133 -8.23 6.67 9.46
N ALA A 134 -7.19 6.04 8.91
CA ALA A 134 -7.31 4.76 8.22
C ALA A 134 -7.59 3.57 9.18
N LYS A 135 -7.25 3.66 10.46
CA LYS A 135 -7.43 2.54 11.42
C LYS A 135 -8.88 2.06 11.53
N GLU A 136 -9.84 2.98 11.67
CA GLU A 136 -11.26 2.60 11.77
C GLU A 136 -11.77 1.97 10.47
N ILE A 137 -11.33 2.50 9.32
CA ILE A 137 -11.70 2.01 8.00
C ILE A 137 -11.08 0.64 7.75
N ALA A 138 -9.81 0.46 8.11
CA ALA A 138 -9.10 -0.82 8.05
C ALA A 138 -9.78 -1.88 8.90
N LEU A 139 -10.18 -1.54 10.14
CA LEU A 139 -10.93 -2.44 11.00
C LEU A 139 -12.28 -2.83 10.40
N GLY A 140 -13.03 -1.86 9.85
CA GLY A 140 -14.29 -2.12 9.16
C GLY A 140 -14.12 -3.05 7.94
N ALA A 141 -13.07 -2.83 7.14
CA ALA A 141 -12.75 -3.71 6.02
C ALA A 141 -12.39 -5.12 6.49
N LEU A 142 -11.54 -5.25 7.51
CA LEU A 142 -11.16 -6.54 8.08
C LEU A 142 -12.37 -7.31 8.61
N GLN A 143 -13.27 -6.66 9.36
CA GLN A 143 -14.50 -7.29 9.87
C GLN A 143 -15.46 -7.71 8.74
N ASN A 144 -15.49 -6.96 7.64
CA ASN A 144 -16.32 -7.30 6.49
C ASN A 144 -15.78 -8.52 5.71
N TYR A 145 -14.46 -8.61 5.51
CA TYR A 145 -13.85 -9.68 4.70
C TYR A 145 -13.42 -10.92 5.52
N PHE A 146 -13.20 -10.76 6.82
CA PHE A 146 -12.79 -11.83 7.73
C PHE A 146 -13.61 -11.77 9.04
N PRO A 147 -14.94 -11.99 8.98
CA PRO A 147 -15.83 -11.83 10.13
C PRO A 147 -15.52 -12.77 11.30
N GLU A 148 -14.83 -13.88 11.03
CA GLU A 148 -14.48 -14.90 12.02
C GLU A 148 -13.18 -14.59 12.80
N LEU A 149 -12.42 -13.57 12.38
CA LEU A 149 -11.14 -13.24 13.02
C LEU A 149 -11.34 -12.15 14.10
N PRO A 150 -10.87 -12.37 15.34
CA PRO A 150 -10.97 -11.38 16.39
C PRO A 150 -9.92 -10.29 16.18
N PHE A 151 -10.28 -9.23 15.47
CA PHE A 151 -9.46 -8.03 15.37
C PHE A 151 -9.82 -7.07 16.50
N ALA A 152 -8.87 -6.84 17.40
CA ALA A 152 -8.94 -5.74 18.34
C ALA A 152 -8.05 -4.60 17.82
N PRO A 153 -8.48 -3.33 17.90
CA PRO A 153 -7.58 -2.22 17.61
C PRO A 153 -6.43 -2.24 18.62
N HIS A 154 -5.24 -2.66 18.16
CA HIS A 154 -4.02 -2.34 18.86
C HIS A 154 -3.73 -0.87 18.59
N TYR A 155 -4.01 -0.01 19.57
CA TYR A 155 -3.60 1.39 19.50
C TYR A 155 -2.07 1.45 19.65
N ALA A 156 -1.35 1.21 18.55
CA ALA A 156 0.06 1.58 18.50
C ALA A 156 0.13 3.11 18.59
N THR A 157 0.79 3.60 19.63
CA THR A 157 1.27 4.98 19.70
C THR A 157 2.27 5.19 18.56
N ALA A 158 2.23 6.33 17.89
CA ALA A 158 3.27 6.72 16.95
C ALA A 158 4.65 6.48 17.61
N PRO A 159 5.65 5.94 16.89
CA PRO A 159 7.00 5.86 17.43
C PRO A 159 7.42 7.27 17.83
N ASN A 160 8.10 7.42 18.97
CA ASN A 160 8.70 8.69 19.37
C ASN A 160 9.69 9.10 18.25
N LEU A 161 9.27 10.02 17.38
CA LEU A 161 10.05 10.58 16.28
C LEU A 161 11.11 11.56 16.81
#